data_AF-A0A845PVP2-F1
#
_entry.id   AF-A0A845PVP2-F1
#
_cell.length_a   1.000
_cell.length_b   1.000
_cell.length_c   1.000
_cell.angle_alpha   90.00
_cell.angle_beta   90.00
_cell.angle_gamma   90.00
#
_symmetry.space_group_name_H-M   'P 1'
#
loop_
_entity.id
_entity.type
_entity.pdbx_description
1 polymer ?
#
loop_
_entity_poly.entity_id
_entity_poly.type
_entity_poly.pdbx_seq_one_letter_code
_entity_poly.pdbx_strand_id
1 'polypeptide(L)' 'MSTRAMRDYVQQMYAMEMSQAEISRITDSVLPAVQEWRNRPLETVYPFVFLACMFFKVRVTGAVETRAIYNI' A
#
# COMPACT_ATOMS: atom_id res chain seq x y z
N MET A 1 8.83 -2.97 -5.35
CA MET A 1 8.81 -4.08 -6.33
C MET A 1 7.45 -4.12 -7.02
N SER A 2 7.39 -4.36 -8.31
CA SER A 2 6.12 -4.56 -9.01
C SER A 2 5.57 -5.96 -8.71
N THR A 3 4.25 -6.16 -8.90
CA THR A 3 3.61 -7.49 -8.80
C THR A 3 4.22 -8.50 -9.77
N ARG A 4 4.75 -8.03 -10.90
CA ARG A 4 5.50 -8.85 -11.87
C ARG A 4 6.83 -9.34 -11.30
N ALA A 5 7.63 -8.43 -10.73
CA ALA A 5 8.90 -8.80 -10.12
C ALA A 5 8.73 -9.75 -8.92
N MET A 6 7.62 -9.63 -8.18
CA MET A 6 7.30 -10.56 -7.08
C MET A 6 6.96 -11.96 -7.61
N ARG A 7 6.20 -12.08 -8.70
CA ARG A 7 5.97 -13.38 -9.36
C ARG A 7 7.30 -14.03 -9.74
N ASP A 8 8.16 -13.30 -10.45
CA ASP A 8 9.42 -13.85 -10.97
C ASP A 8 10.32 -14.32 -9.83
N TYR A 9 10.34 -13.57 -8.72
CA TYR A 9 11.05 -13.95 -7.50
C TYR A 9 10.50 -15.23 -6.86
N VAL A 10 9.18 -15.35 -6.73
CA VAL A 10 8.54 -16.54 -6.16
C VAL A 10 8.78 -17.77 -7.03
N GLN A 11 8.72 -17.62 -8.36
CA GLN A 11 9.00 -18.70 -9.30
C GLN A 11 10.46 -19.16 -9.22
N GLN A 12 11.42 -18.22 -9.12
CA GLN A 12 12.84 -18.56 -9.01
C GLN A 12 13.20 -19.22 -7.67
N MET A 13 12.62 -18.77 -6.56
CA MET A 13 13.00 -19.25 -5.23
C MET A 13 12.23 -20.49 -4.78
N TYR A 14 10.96 -20.63 -5.17
CA TYR A 14 10.07 -21.70 -4.69
C TYR A 14 9.56 -22.64 -5.79
N ALA A 15 9.93 -22.43 -7.06
CA ALA A 15 9.44 -23.19 -8.22
C ALA A 15 7.89 -23.26 -8.31
N MET A 16 7.20 -22.32 -7.66
CA MET A 16 5.75 -22.25 -7.59
C MET A 16 5.25 -21.20 -8.57
N GLU A 17 4.32 -21.57 -9.45
CA GLU A 17 3.66 -20.61 -10.33
C GLU A 17 2.55 -19.89 -9.56
N MET A 18 2.79 -18.63 -9.19
CA MET A 18 1.75 -17.75 -8.66
C MET A 18 1.34 -16.71 -9.69
N SER A 19 0.04 -16.51 -9.84
CA SER A 19 -0.51 -15.46 -10.70
C SER A 19 -0.40 -14.08 -10.03
N GLN A 20 -0.31 -13.02 -10.85
CA GLN A 20 -0.33 -11.64 -10.34
C GLN A 20 -1.62 -11.35 -9.56
N ALA A 21 -2.73 -11.98 -9.95
CA ALA A 21 -4.02 -11.84 -9.26
C ALA A 21 -4.00 -12.47 -7.86
N GLU A 22 -3.27 -13.57 -7.65
CA GLU A 22 -3.09 -14.17 -6.33
C GLU A 22 -2.20 -13.31 -5.44
N ILE A 23 -1.13 -12.73 -5.97
CA ILE A 23 -0.28 -11.79 -5.23
C ILE A 23 -1.07 -10.54 -4.82
N SER A 24 -1.89 -10.00 -5.73
CA SER A 24 -2.78 -8.88 -5.39
C SER A 24 -3.78 -9.27 -4.31
N ARG A 25 -4.42 -10.44 -4.41
CA ARG A 25 -5.39 -10.94 -3.41
C ARG A 25 -4.77 -11.14 -2.03
N ILE A 26 -3.53 -11.64 -1.98
CA ILE A 26 -2.77 -11.75 -0.74
C ILE A 26 -2.47 -10.36 -0.18
N THR A 27 -2.11 -9.40 -1.02
CA THR A 27 -1.88 -8.01 -0.58
C THR A 27 -3.18 -7.36 -0.06
N ASP A 28 -4.33 -7.66 -0.68
CA ASP A 28 -5.64 -7.17 -0.24
C ASP A 28 -6.03 -7.71 1.15
N SER A 29 -5.50 -8.87 1.55
CA SER A 29 -5.73 -9.43 2.90
C SER A 29 -5.16 -8.56 4.03
N VAL A 30 -4.25 -7.62 3.71
CA VAL A 30 -3.67 -6.69 4.68
C VAL A 30 -4.57 -5.46 4.90
N LEU A 31 -5.59 -5.24 4.05
CA LEU A 31 -6.50 -4.09 4.18
C LEU A 31 -7.18 -3.99 5.56
N PRO A 32 -7.67 -5.08 6.20
CA PRO A 32 -8.23 -5.02 7.54
C PRO A 32 -7.22 -4.55 8.58
N ALA A 33 -5.97 -5.04 8.52
CA ALA A 33 -4.90 -4.63 9.42
C ALA A 33 -4.53 -3.14 9.23
N VAL A 34 -4.58 -2.64 7.98
CA VAL A 34 -4.41 -1.20 7.70
C VAL A 34 -5.55 -0.38 8.31
N GLN A 35 -6.79 -0.85 8.25
CA GLN A 35 -7.92 -0.17 8.87
C GLN A 35 -7.78 -0.11 10.40
N GLU A 36 -7.37 -1.22 11.02
CA GLU A 36 -7.10 -1.28 12.46
C GLU A 36 -5.98 -0.32 12.85
N TRP A 37 -4.88 -0.32 12.11
CA TRP A 37 -3.76 0.61 12.33
C TRP A 37 -4.18 2.08 12.20
N ARG A 38 -5.06 2.40 11.25
CA ARG A 38 -5.61 3.76 11.09
C ARG A 38 -6.50 4.18 12.25
N ASN A 39 -7.19 3.24 12.89
CA ASN A 39 -8.11 3.49 14.00
C ASN A 39 -7.45 3.35 15.38
N ARG A 40 -6.13 3.17 15.44
CA ARG A 40 -5.42 3.02 16.70
C ARG A 40 -5.60 4.26 17.59
N PRO A 41 -5.77 4.09 18.92
CA PRO A 41 -5.78 5.22 19.83
C PRO A 41 -4.42 5.92 19.81
N LEU A 42 -4.44 7.24 19.72
CA LEU A 42 -3.26 8.09 19.82
C LEU A 42 -3.06 8.54 21.27
N GLU A 43 -1.83 8.87 21.64
CA GLU A 43 -1.54 9.43 22.95
C GLU A 43 -2.13 10.84 23.09
N THR A 44 -2.44 11.24 24.33
CA THR A 44 -3.13 12.51 24.60
C THR A 44 -2.30 13.74 24.26
N VAL A 45 -0.96 13.63 24.25
CA VAL A 45 -0.06 14.77 24.04
C VAL A 45 1.05 14.42 23.07
N TYR A 46 1.11 15.15 21.95
CA TYR A 46 2.24 15.17 21.02
C TYR A 46 2.79 16.59 20.95
N PRO A 47 3.93 16.90 21.62
CA PRO A 47 4.50 18.25 21.63
C PRO A 47 4.91 18.77 20.26
N PHE A 48 5.27 17.86 19.34
CA PHE A 48 5.62 18.15 17.96
C PHE A 48 4.97 17.12 17.04
N VAL A 49 4.35 17.59 15.96
CA VAL A 49 3.77 16.76 14.91
C VAL A 49 4.26 17.29 13.57
N PHE A 50 4.81 16.42 12.75
CA PHE A 50 5.26 16.76 11.40
C PHE A 50 4.27 16.20 10.40
N LEU A 51 3.61 17.10 9.67
CA LEU A 51 2.74 16.72 8.56
C LEU A 51 3.56 16.73 7.29
N ALA A 52 3.76 15.56 6.69
CA ALA A 52 4.43 15.43 5.41
C ALA A 52 3.40 15.21 4.28
N CYS A 53 3.73 15.74 3.10
CA CYS A 53 2.88 15.67 1.92
C CYS A 53 3.68 15.14 0.74
N MET A 54 3.12 14.17 0.04
CA MET A 54 3.68 13.60 -1.18
C MET A 54 2.65 13.61 -2.30
N PHE A 55 3.07 14.00 -3.50
CA PHE A 55 2.21 14.02 -4.68
C PHE A 55 2.33 12.72 -5.45
N PHE A 56 1.19 12.05 -5.68
CA PHE A 56 1.10 10.83 -6.47
C PHE A 56 0.14 11.00 -7.63
N LYS A 57 0.50 10.41 -8.78
CA LYS A 57 -0.40 10.33 -9.93
C LYS A 57 -1.30 9.12 -9.76
N VAL A 58 -2.59 9.36 -9.61
CA VAL A 58 -3.60 8.31 -9.46
C VAL A 58 -4.61 8.41 -10.58
N ARG A 59 -5.14 7.26 -11.00
CA ARG A 59 -6.17 7.21 -12.03
C ARG A 59 -7.53 7.23 -11.36
N VAL A 60 -8.31 8.29 -11.59
CA VAL A 60 -9.67 8.44 -11.07
C VAL A 60 -10.61 8.70 -12.25
N THR A 61 -11.67 7.89 -12.35
CA THR A 61 -12.70 8.03 -13.38
C THR A 61 -12.13 8.10 -14.81
N GLY A 62 -11.08 7.32 -15.08
CA GLY A 62 -10.44 7.22 -16.39
C GLY A 62 -9.32 8.23 -16.65
N ALA A 63 -9.28 9.36 -15.96
CA ALA A 63 -8.23 10.37 -16.07
C ALA A 63 -7.12 10.17 -15.03
N VAL A 64 -5.89 10.56 -15.37
CA VAL A 64 -4.76 10.57 -14.43
C VAL A 64 -4.69 11.95 -13.79
N GLU A 65 -4.91 12.01 -12.49
CA GLU A 65 -4.86 13.22 -11.68
C GLU A 65 -3.71 13.14 -10.67
N THR A 66 -3.07 14.26 -10.40
CA THR A 66 -2.09 14.36 -9.31
C THR A 66 -2.84 14.62 -8.01
N ARG A 67 -2.68 13.75 -7.01
CA ARG A 67 -3.27 13.90 -5.67
C ARG A 67 -2.19 13.96 -4.60
N ALA A 68 -2.44 14.75 -3.57
CA ALA A 68 -1.61 14.83 -2.38
C ALA A 68 -2.03 13.74 -1.37
N ILE A 69 -1.05 12.99 -0.86
CA ILE A 69 -1.19 12.10 0.30
C ILE A 69 -0.51 12.78 1.48
N TYR A 70 -1.25 12.93 2.56
CA TYR A 70 -0.74 13.47 3.82
C TYR A 70 -0.43 12.32 4.77
N ASN A 71 0.78 12.29 5.32
CA ASN A 71 1.17 11.40 6.40
C ASN A 71 1.48 12.19 7.66
N ILE A 72 1.04 11.64 8.79
CA ILE A 72 1.22 12.15 10.15
C ILE A 72 1.95 11.08 10.95
#